data_AF-A0A5K1DX36-F1
#
_entry.id   AF-A0A5K1DX36-F1
#
_cell.length_a   1.000
_cell.length_b   1.000
_cell.length_c   1.000
_cell.angle_alpha   90.00
_cell.angle_beta   90.00
_cell.angle_gamma   90.00
#
_symmetry.space_group_name_H-M   'P 1'
#
loop_
_entity.id
_entity.type
_entity.pdbx_description
1 polymer ?
#
loop_
_entity_poly.entity_id
_entity_poly.type
_entity_poly.pdbx_seq_one_letter_code
_entity_poly.pdbx_strand_id
1 'polypeptide(L)'
;GHKEWMTEVNFLGVVKHPNLVKLVGYCAEDGERGIQRLLVYELMPNRSLEDHLLARFSEPLPWVLRLRIAQDAARGLAYLHEEMEFQ
;
A
#
# COMPACT_ATOMS: atom_id res chain seq x y z
N GLY A 1 -3.01 -5.91 15.83
CA GLY A 1 -4.38 -6.11 15.31
C GLY A 1 -5.20 -4.84 15.31
N HIS A 2 -5.81 -4.47 16.45
CA HIS A 2 -6.68 -3.28 16.51
C HIS A 2 -5.93 -1.95 16.31
N LYS A 3 -4.76 -1.80 16.93
CA LYS A 3 -3.94 -0.59 16.82
C LYS A 3 -3.45 -0.37 15.39
N GLU A 4 -2.91 -1.41 14.73
CA GLU A 4 -2.51 -1.33 13.32
C GLU A 4 -3.69 -0.92 12.43
N TRP A 5 -4.87 -1.55 12.60
CA TRP A 5 -6.06 -1.21 11.82
C TRP A 5 -6.50 0.25 12.02
N MET A 6 -6.49 0.75 13.25
CA MET A 6 -6.82 2.15 13.54
C MET A 6 -5.82 3.10 12.90
N THR A 7 -4.52 2.79 12.99
CA THR A 7 -3.48 3.56 12.31
C THR A 7 -3.75 3.57 10.81
N GLU A 8 -4.04 2.42 10.22
CA GLU A 8 -4.23 2.28 8.77
C GLU A 8 -5.47 3.03 8.27
N VAL A 9 -6.60 2.97 8.98
CA VAL A 9 -7.80 3.76 8.66
C VAL A 9 -7.57 5.26 8.81
N ASN A 10 -6.96 5.69 9.92
CA ASN A 10 -6.73 7.11 10.19
C ASN A 10 -5.68 7.71 9.25
N PHE A 11 -4.67 6.94 8.88
CA PHE A 11 -3.52 7.40 8.11
C PHE A 11 -3.74 7.23 6.60
N LEU A 12 -4.09 6.03 6.13
CA LEU A 12 -4.29 5.79 4.70
C LEU A 12 -5.61 6.35 4.16
N GLY A 13 -6.54 6.73 5.03
CA GLY A 13 -7.76 7.45 4.63
C GLY A 13 -7.47 8.84 4.04
N VAL A 14 -6.36 9.47 4.43
CA VAL A 14 -5.98 10.84 4.00
C VAL A 14 -4.80 10.87 3.03
N VAL A 15 -3.99 9.81 2.98
CA VAL A 15 -2.84 9.69 2.08
C VAL A 15 -3.29 9.68 0.62
N LYS A 16 -2.72 10.59 -0.18
CA LYS A 16 -2.87 10.59 -1.64
C LYS A 16 -1.52 10.82 -2.30
N HIS A 17 -0.87 9.73 -2.70
CA HIS A 17 0.40 9.79 -3.41
C HIS A 17 0.43 8.71 -4.52
N PRO A 18 0.94 9.01 -5.73
CA PRO A 18 0.96 8.06 -6.85
C PRO A 18 1.81 6.79 -6.61
N ASN A 19 2.69 6.80 -5.61
CA ASN A 19 3.52 5.65 -5.22
C ASN A 19 3.07 4.98 -3.92
N LEU A 20 1.85 5.24 -3.46
CA LEU A 20 1.22 4.56 -2.32
C LEU A 20 -0.14 4.03 -2.75
N VAL A 21 -0.45 2.80 -2.34
CA VAL A 21 -1.74 2.19 -2.66
C VAL A 21 -2.86 2.92 -1.93
N LYS A 22 -3.90 3.28 -2.67
CA LYS A 22 -5.02 4.03 -2.12
C LYS A 22 -5.97 3.13 -1.33
N LEU A 23 -6.26 3.50 -0.09
CA LEU A 23 -7.39 2.97 0.66
C LEU A 23 -8.69 3.53 0.06
N VAL A 24 -9.54 2.66 -0.45
CA VAL A 24 -10.83 3.00 -1.06
C VAL A 24 -11.93 3.02 0.00
N GLY A 25 -11.83 2.16 1.02
CA GLY A 25 -12.77 2.12 2.12
C GLY A 25 -12.39 1.07 3.16
N TYR A 26 -13.23 0.92 4.18
CA TYR A 26 -13.07 -0.08 5.23
C TYR A 26 -14.44 -0.59 5.71
N CYS A 27 -14.44 -1.75 6.35
CA CYS A 27 -15.59 -2.26 7.10
C CYS A 27 -15.18 -2.49 8.56
N ALA A 28 -16.03 -2.06 9.49
CA ALA A 28 -15.85 -2.15 10.93
C ALA A 28 -17.18 -2.53 11.59
N GLU A 29 -17.64 -3.75 11.32
CA GLU A 29 -18.91 -4.25 11.86
C GLU A 29 -18.65 -5.10 13.10
N ASP A 30 -19.43 -4.82 14.16
CA ASP A 30 -19.47 -5.63 15.37
C ASP A 30 -20.68 -6.56 15.30
N GLY A 31 -20.42 -7.85 15.08
CA GLY A 31 -21.45 -8.87 14.91
C GLY A 31 -21.38 -9.95 15.99
N GLU A 32 -22.32 -10.90 15.96
CA GLU A 32 -22.39 -12.01 16.93
C GLU A 32 -21.12 -12.87 16.99
N ARG A 33 -20.27 -12.81 15.95
CA ARG A 33 -18.99 -13.53 15.85
C ARG A 33 -17.77 -12.67 16.22
N GLY A 34 -18.00 -11.47 16.76
CA GLY A 34 -16.99 -10.47 17.09
C GLY A 34 -16.78 -9.44 15.97
N ILE A 35 -15.87 -8.51 16.24
CA ILE A 35 -15.59 -7.36 15.37
C ILE A 35 -14.85 -7.82 14.10
N GLN A 36 -15.46 -7.60 12.94
CA GLN A 36 -14.80 -7.72 11.64
C GLN A 36 -14.20 -6.39 11.21
N ARG A 37 -12.91 -6.44 10.85
CA ARG A 37 -12.12 -5.31 10.39
C ARG A 37 -11.58 -5.63 9.01
N LEU A 38 -12.13 -5.01 7.98
CA LEU A 38 -11.71 -5.18 6.59
C LEU A 38 -11.21 -3.86 6.03
N LEU A 39 -10.22 -3.95 5.15
CA LEU A 39 -9.67 -2.81 4.41
C LEU A 39 -9.85 -3.08 2.92
N VAL A 40 -10.31 -2.08 2.20
CA VAL A 40 -10.58 -2.15 0.77
C VAL A 40 -9.60 -1.24 0.05
N TYR A 41 -8.69 -1.81 -0.72
CA TYR A 41 -7.69 -1.10 -1.50
C TYR A 41 -8.03 -1.12 -2.98
N GLU A 42 -7.39 -0.22 -3.74
CA GLU A 42 -7.35 -0.37 -5.19
C GLU A 42 -6.61 -1.66 -5.60
N LEU A 43 -7.04 -2.26 -6.72
CA LEU A 43 -6.45 -3.48 -7.22
C LEU A 43 -5.13 -3.19 -7.93
N MET A 44 -4.06 -3.88 -7.53
CA MET A 44 -2.77 -3.85 -8.22
C MET A 44 -2.69 -5.05 -9.20
N PRO A 45 -2.92 -4.85 -10.51
CA PRO A 45 -3.10 -5.95 -11.47
C PRO A 45 -1.80 -6.75 -11.71
N ASN A 46 -0.65 -6.14 -11.45
CA ASN A 46 0.66 -6.71 -11.77
C ASN A 46 1.27 -7.53 -10.61
N ARG A 47 0.51 -7.92 -9.58
CA ARG A 47 1.03 -8.70 -8.44
C ARG A 47 2.21 -7.99 -7.71
N SER A 48 2.98 -8.74 -6.93
CA SER A 48 4.08 -8.22 -6.13
C SER A 48 5.35 -8.03 -6.95
N LEU A 49 6.23 -7.11 -6.53
CA LEU A 49 7.55 -6.95 -7.15
C LEU A 49 8.40 -8.23 -7.05
N GLU A 50 8.25 -9.00 -5.96
CA GLU A 50 8.95 -10.27 -5.76
C GLU A 50 8.63 -11.27 -6.87
N ASP A 51 7.36 -11.37 -7.30
CA ASP A 51 6.93 -12.27 -8.37
C ASP A 51 7.67 -11.98 -9.69
N HIS A 52 7.97 -10.71 -9.96
CA HIS A 52 8.69 -10.25 -11.14
C HIS A 52 10.22 -10.37 -11.01
N LEU A 53 10.76 -10.14 -9.82
CA LEU A 53 12.21 -10.23 -9.59
C LEU A 53 12.69 -11.69 -9.57
N LEU A 54 11.88 -12.59 -9.03
CA LEU A 54 12.15 -14.02 -8.98
C LEU A 54 11.74 -14.76 -10.27
N ALA A 55 11.27 -14.03 -11.29
CA ALA A 55 10.85 -14.55 -12.60
C ALA A 55 9.89 -15.75 -12.50
N ARG A 56 9.00 -15.76 -11.49
CA ARG A 56 8.10 -16.90 -11.24
C ARG A 56 7.02 -17.04 -12.30
N PHE A 57 6.71 -15.94 -13.00
CA PHE A 57 5.57 -15.88 -13.92
C PHE A 57 5.81 -15.05 -15.20
N SER A 58 6.98 -14.40 -15.36
CA SER A 58 7.32 -13.59 -16.54
C SER A 58 8.83 -13.42 -16.71
N GLU A 59 9.22 -12.80 -17.83
CA GLU A 59 10.58 -12.32 -18.07
C GLU A 59 11.08 -11.42 -16.92
N PRO A 60 12.38 -11.49 -16.56
CA PRO A 60 12.96 -10.63 -15.54
C PRO A 60 12.85 -9.14 -15.89
N LEU A 61 12.58 -8.30 -14.89
CA LEU A 61 12.51 -6.85 -15.10
C LEU A 61 13.86 -6.30 -15.60
N PRO A 62 13.88 -5.46 -16.65
CA PRO A 62 15.08 -4.74 -17.08
C PRO A 62 15.64 -3.87 -15.95
N TRP A 63 16.97 -3.73 -15.90
CA TRP A 63 17.65 -2.99 -14.82
C TRP A 63 17.16 -1.54 -14.67
N VAL A 64 16.98 -0.85 -15.79
CA VAL A 64 16.46 0.53 -15.81
C VAL A 64 15.08 0.63 -15.15
N LEU A 65 14.22 -0.38 -15.36
CA LEU A 65 12.89 -0.41 -14.74
C LEU A 65 12.99 -0.66 -13.23
N ARG A 66 13.91 -1.52 -12.78
CA ARG A 66 14.16 -1.75 -11.34
C ARG A 66 14.60 -0.47 -10.63
N LEU A 67 15.51 0.30 -11.25
CA LEU A 67 15.95 1.59 -10.71
C LEU A 67 14.80 2.60 -10.62
N ARG A 68 13.91 2.64 -11.62
CA ARG A 68 12.72 3.48 -11.58
C ARG A 68 11.76 3.07 -10.46
N ILE A 69 11.51 1.77 -10.28
CA ILE A 69 10.69 1.26 -9.18
C ILE A 69 11.29 1.65 -7.82
N ALA A 70 12.61 1.52 -7.65
CA ALA A 70 13.28 1.93 -6.43
C ALA A 70 13.16 3.44 -6.17
N GLN A 71 13.31 4.27 -7.21
CA GLN A 71 13.12 5.72 -7.11
C GLN A 71 11.66 6.07 -6.73
N ASP A 72 10.68 5.43 -7.36
CA ASP A 72 9.27 5.64 -7.10
C ASP A 72 8.89 5.21 -5.66
N ALA A 73 9.45 4.10 -5.17
CA ALA A 73 9.32 3.70 -3.77
C ALA A 73 9.93 4.71 -2.80
N ALA A 74 11.11 5.27 -3.13
CA ALA A 74 11.74 6.30 -2.33
C ALA A 74 10.91 7.61 -2.28
N ARG A 75 10.24 7.98 -3.38
CA ARG A 75 9.30 9.13 -3.37
C ARG A 75 8.11 8.88 -2.46
N GLY A 76 7.51 7.69 -2.52
CA GLY A 76 6.44 7.31 -1.60
C GLY A 76 6.90 7.37 -0.13
N LEU A 77 8.12 6.91 0.15
CA LEU A 77 8.71 7.00 1.49
C LEU A 77 8.93 8.44 1.92
N ALA A 78 9.49 9.29 1.06
CA ALA A 78 9.70 10.71 1.35
C ALA A 78 8.37 11.41 1.69
N TYR A 79 7.31 11.16 0.90
CA TYR A 79 5.97 11.67 1.19
C TYR A 79 5.47 11.27 2.59
N LEU A 80 5.64 10.00 2.96
CA LEU A 80 5.22 9.49 4.27
C LEU A 80 5.98 10.12 5.45
N HIS A 81 7.23 10.53 5.22
CA HIS A 81 8.08 11.09 6.26
C HIS A 81 7.99 12.62 6.35
N GLU A 82 7.85 13.33 5.22
CA GLU A 82 8.03 14.79 5.17
C GLU A 82 6.70 15.55 5.05
N GLU A 83 5.72 15.01 4.33
CA GLU A 83 4.46 15.72 4.04
C GLU A 83 3.33 15.36 5.01
N MET A 84 3.47 14.23 5.71
CA MET A 84 2.48 13.72 6.67
C MET A 84 2.72 14.19 8.12
N GLU A 85 3.89 14.76 8.45
CA GLU A 85 4.16 15.31 9.79
C GLU A 85 3.46 16.67 10.03
N PHE A 86 2.96 17.33 8.98
CA PHE A 86 2.39 18.68 9.02
C PHE A 86 0.86 18.73 8.84
N GLN A 87 0.14 17.61 8.97
CA GLN A 87 -1.34 17.56 8.97
C GLN A 87 -1.93 17.09 10.29
#